data_AF-A0AAW0CQQ6-F1
#
_entry.id   AF-A0AAW0CQQ6-F1
#
_cell.length_a   1.000
_cell.length_b   1.000
_cell.length_c   1.000
_cell.angle_alpha   90.00
_cell.angle_beta   90.00
_cell.angle_gamma   90.00
#
_symmetry.space_group_name_H-M   'P 1'
#
loop_
_entity.id
_entity.type
_entity.pdbx_description
1 polymer ?
#
loop_
_entity_poly.entity_id
_entity_poly.type
_entity_poly.pdbx_seq_one_letter_code
_entity_poly.pdbx_strand_id
1 'polypeptide(L)'
;MAQSPTEGVPKRWRVALYSNAGIREELSQTAWIPTTLHAVSANQQVAASSSISTTDSTKSRAYLLFSWVKAHEKSRRKEANIAAALAEYERERVKPATLGKPKNISQLSFKYDDTISTSTRWSQYLRSKPKAAKSPHRHGVGTRAVHARVRGSRLPPHPNEINEGKRAKEAGKEKKRVERERRKELRAEIEQEWAEMKHQHNAAVENWTSECSKLQETGLRKKDLPPKPKLGKKPKLPVVEDEDEDEEDEPNEKGDV
;
A
#
# COMPACT_ATOMS: atom_id res chain seq x y z
N MET A 1 -0.80 -23.81 52.13
CA MET A 1 -1.29 -22.56 51.51
C MET A 1 -0.17 -22.00 50.65
N ALA A 2 -0.19 -22.29 49.35
CA ALA A 2 0.83 -21.83 48.41
C ALA A 2 0.29 -20.57 47.70
N GLN A 3 0.95 -19.43 47.89
CA GLN A 3 0.62 -18.17 47.22
C GLN A 3 1.28 -18.16 45.84
N SER A 4 0.48 -17.98 44.80
CA SER A 4 0.92 -17.95 43.40
C SER A 4 1.54 -16.59 43.04
N PRO A 5 2.70 -16.55 42.36
CA PRO A 5 3.36 -15.30 41.99
C PRO A 5 2.98 -14.89 40.57
N THR A 6 1.96 -14.03 40.39
CA THR A 6 1.68 -13.42 39.05
C THR A 6 1.32 -11.93 39.09
N GLU A 7 1.56 -11.22 40.19
CA GLU A 7 1.38 -9.77 40.24
C GLU A 7 2.66 -9.04 39.80
N GLY A 8 2.74 -8.74 38.51
CA GLY A 8 3.84 -7.92 37.99
C GLY A 8 3.90 -7.71 36.48
N VAL A 9 2.95 -8.22 35.69
CA VAL A 9 2.99 -8.05 34.23
C VAL A 9 2.11 -6.86 33.80
N PRO A 10 2.68 -5.78 33.23
CA PRO A 10 1.92 -4.62 32.78
C PRO A 10 0.91 -5.00 31.69
N LYS A 11 -0.33 -4.48 31.81
CA LYS A 11 -1.51 -4.82 30.97
C LYS A 11 -1.32 -4.66 29.45
N ARG A 12 -0.25 -4.01 28.99
CA ARG A 12 0.00 -3.72 27.57
C ARG A 12 0.59 -4.90 26.77
N TRP A 13 0.94 -6.00 27.41
CA TRP A 13 1.63 -7.13 26.77
C TRP A 13 0.84 -8.46 26.76
N ARG A 14 -0.45 -8.46 27.15
CA ARG A 14 -1.26 -9.69 27.23
C ARG A 14 -1.86 -10.21 25.92
N VAL A 15 -1.62 -9.57 24.76
CA VAL A 15 -2.30 -9.95 23.50
C VAL A 15 -1.46 -10.84 22.56
N ALA A 16 -0.23 -11.21 22.93
CA ALA A 16 0.65 -11.90 21.98
C ALA A 16 1.14 -13.29 22.45
N LEU A 17 0.28 -14.18 22.96
CA LEU A 17 0.69 -15.58 23.24
C LEU A 17 -0.40 -16.66 23.08
N TYR A 18 -1.46 -16.44 22.28
CA TYR A 18 -2.38 -17.53 21.94
C TYR A 18 -2.96 -17.36 20.53
N SER A 19 -2.25 -17.84 19.49
CA SER A 19 -2.83 -18.15 18.16
C SER A 19 -1.82 -18.82 17.21
N ASN A 20 -1.01 -19.77 17.69
CA ASN A 20 -0.17 -20.59 16.80
C ASN A 20 -0.04 -22.05 17.28
N ALA A 21 -1.15 -22.61 17.74
CA ALA A 21 -1.27 -24.05 17.99
C ALA A 21 -2.58 -24.51 17.37
N GLY A 22 -2.55 -24.90 16.09
CA GLY A 22 -3.73 -25.51 15.48
C GLY A 22 -3.86 -25.45 13.96
N ILE A 23 -2.79 -25.65 13.19
CA ILE A 23 -2.92 -26.17 11.81
C ILE A 23 -1.74 -27.13 11.57
N ARG A 24 -1.85 -28.33 12.13
CA ARG A 24 -1.05 -29.49 11.75
C ARG A 24 -2.05 -30.64 11.60
N GLU A 25 -1.87 -31.41 10.53
CA GLU A 25 -2.72 -32.52 10.05
C GLU A 25 -3.85 -32.11 9.12
N GLU A 26 -3.57 -32.13 7.81
CA GLU A 26 -4.17 -33.07 6.85
C GLU A 26 -3.56 -32.82 5.46
N LEU A 27 -2.44 -33.51 5.17
CA LEU A 27 -2.02 -33.79 3.80
C LEU A 27 -1.84 -35.30 3.70
N SER A 28 -2.95 -36.02 3.87
CA SER A 28 -3.05 -37.40 3.42
C SER A 28 -3.60 -37.42 2.00
N GLN A 29 -2.82 -38.05 1.13
CA GLN A 29 -3.27 -38.72 -0.10
C GLN A 29 -3.58 -37.81 -1.31
N THR A 30 -2.56 -37.59 -2.14
CA THR A 30 -2.77 -37.57 -3.59
C THR A 30 -1.81 -38.55 -4.24
N ALA A 31 -2.42 -39.48 -4.96
CA ALA A 31 -1.86 -40.68 -5.54
C ALA A 31 -0.71 -40.41 -6.53
N TRP A 32 0.35 -41.21 -6.35
CA TRP A 32 1.09 -41.96 -7.37
C TRP A 32 0.73 -41.65 -8.82
N ILE A 33 1.63 -40.96 -9.53
CA ILE A 33 1.68 -40.98 -11.00
C ILE A 33 2.77 -41.99 -11.40
N PRO A 34 2.46 -43.01 -12.22
CA PRO A 34 3.43 -44.01 -12.63
C PRO A 34 4.43 -43.44 -13.63
N THR A 35 5.70 -43.73 -13.37
CA THR A 35 6.82 -43.67 -14.32
C THR A 35 6.54 -44.53 -15.55
N THR A 36 6.46 -43.91 -16.72
CA THR A 36 6.69 -44.59 -18.01
C THR A 36 7.93 -44.02 -18.68
N LEU A 37 8.98 -44.85 -18.64
CA LEU A 37 10.18 -44.78 -19.46
C LEU A 37 9.81 -44.80 -20.94
N HIS A 38 10.27 -43.82 -21.70
CA HIS A 38 10.58 -44.02 -23.11
C HIS A 38 12.05 -43.70 -23.36
N ALA A 39 12.81 -44.78 -23.48
CA ALA A 39 14.12 -44.79 -24.08
C ALA A 39 13.99 -44.43 -25.56
N VAL A 40 14.68 -43.37 -26.00
CA VAL A 40 15.06 -43.21 -27.40
C VAL A 40 16.57 -43.13 -27.45
N SER A 41 17.10 -44.17 -28.09
CA SER A 41 18.48 -44.49 -28.34
C SER A 41 19.09 -43.57 -29.40
N ALA A 42 20.37 -43.23 -29.18
CA ALA A 42 21.43 -42.97 -30.14
C ALA A 42 21.15 -42.05 -31.35
N ASN A 43 21.86 -40.92 -31.39
CA ASN A 43 22.89 -40.81 -32.43
C ASN A 43 24.05 -39.91 -32.01
N GLN A 44 25.22 -40.53 -32.03
CA GLN A 44 26.54 -39.98 -31.81
C GLN A 44 27.09 -39.65 -33.20
N GLN A 45 27.65 -38.45 -33.40
CA GLN A 45 29.05 -38.28 -33.84
C GLN A 45 29.41 -36.85 -34.30
N VAL A 46 30.57 -36.45 -33.77
CA VAL A 46 31.65 -35.59 -34.30
C VAL A 46 31.33 -34.23 -34.95
N ALA A 47 31.67 -33.16 -34.23
CA ALA A 47 32.56 -32.14 -34.75
C ALA A 47 33.37 -31.52 -33.61
N ALA A 48 34.69 -31.52 -33.80
CA ALA A 48 35.69 -31.05 -32.87
C ALA A 48 35.71 -29.52 -32.76
N SER A 49 36.35 -29.07 -31.68
CA SER A 49 37.07 -27.79 -31.57
C SER A 49 36.26 -26.54 -31.26
N SER A 50 36.01 -26.31 -29.97
CA SER A 50 36.23 -25.02 -29.28
C SER A 50 35.94 -25.20 -27.80
N SER A 51 36.96 -25.61 -27.02
CA SER A 51 36.89 -25.70 -25.56
C SER A 51 36.90 -24.31 -24.94
N ILE A 52 35.77 -23.61 -25.04
CA ILE A 52 35.46 -22.46 -24.20
C ILE A 52 34.78 -23.03 -22.96
N SER A 53 35.28 -22.70 -21.78
CA SER A 53 34.76 -23.13 -20.48
C SER A 53 33.25 -22.83 -20.37
N THR A 54 32.39 -23.83 -20.63
CA THR A 54 30.92 -23.71 -20.72
C THR A 54 30.20 -23.95 -19.39
N THR A 55 30.92 -24.28 -18.31
CA THR A 55 30.34 -24.56 -16.99
C THR A 55 29.80 -23.31 -16.28
N ASP A 56 30.16 -22.12 -16.74
CA ASP A 56 29.65 -20.84 -16.21
C ASP A 56 28.33 -20.39 -16.89
N SER A 57 28.13 -20.78 -18.16
CA SER A 57 26.97 -20.37 -18.97
C SER A 57 25.68 -21.10 -18.57
N THR A 58 25.77 -22.38 -18.18
CA THR A 58 24.60 -23.18 -17.80
C THR A 58 23.98 -22.72 -16.48
N LYS A 59 24.81 -22.31 -15.52
CA LYS A 59 24.34 -21.73 -14.25
C LYS A 59 23.60 -20.42 -14.50
N SER A 60 24.18 -19.53 -15.31
CA SER A 60 23.55 -18.25 -15.67
C SER A 60 22.18 -18.47 -16.35
N ARG A 61 22.09 -19.43 -17.29
CA ARG A 61 20.82 -19.78 -17.94
C ARG A 61 19.78 -20.35 -16.97
N ALA A 62 20.19 -21.19 -16.02
CA ALA A 62 19.29 -21.72 -14.99
C ALA A 62 18.74 -20.61 -14.07
N TYR A 63 19.58 -19.65 -13.67
CA TYR A 63 19.15 -18.49 -12.88
C TYR A 63 18.16 -17.60 -13.64
N LEU A 64 18.39 -17.37 -14.94
CA LEU A 64 17.47 -16.59 -15.77
C LEU A 64 16.11 -17.29 -15.93
N LEU A 65 16.10 -18.61 -16.15
CA LEU A 65 14.85 -19.38 -16.22
C LEU A 65 14.11 -19.37 -14.88
N PHE A 66 14.80 -19.56 -13.76
CA PHE A 66 14.18 -19.50 -12.44
C PHE A 66 13.60 -18.12 -12.13
N SER A 67 14.33 -17.05 -12.48
CA SER A 67 13.87 -15.67 -12.29
C SER A 67 12.64 -15.37 -13.16
N TRP A 68 12.63 -15.86 -14.40
CA TRP A 68 11.49 -15.74 -15.30
C TRP A 68 10.26 -16.50 -14.78
N VAL A 69 10.42 -17.73 -14.29
CA VAL A 69 9.33 -18.51 -13.68
C VAL A 69 8.77 -17.80 -12.45
N LYS A 70 9.62 -17.27 -11.57
CA LYS A 70 9.19 -16.50 -10.40
C LYS A 70 8.44 -15.21 -10.76
N ALA A 71 8.91 -14.49 -11.78
CA ALA A 71 8.23 -13.30 -12.29
C ALA A 71 6.84 -13.65 -12.86
N HIS A 72 6.76 -14.73 -13.64
CA HIS A 72 5.51 -15.21 -14.22
C HIS A 72 4.52 -15.70 -13.15
N GLU A 73 5.00 -16.40 -12.12
CA GLU A 73 4.18 -16.81 -10.97
C GLU A 73 3.62 -15.60 -10.22
N LYS A 74 4.43 -14.56 -10.01
CA LYS A 74 3.98 -13.30 -9.39
C LYS A 74 2.92 -12.61 -10.25
N SER A 75 3.05 -12.64 -11.58
CA SER A 75 2.02 -12.11 -12.51
C SER A 75 0.70 -12.88 -12.39
N ARG A 76 0.76 -14.22 -12.39
CA ARG A 76 -0.44 -15.05 -12.24
C ARG A 76 -1.18 -14.83 -10.93
N ARG A 77 -0.46 -14.60 -9.82
CA ARG A 77 -1.10 -14.26 -8.53
C ARG A 77 -1.82 -12.92 -8.59
N LYS A 78 -1.26 -11.92 -9.28
CA LYS A 78 -1.92 -10.63 -9.49
C LYS A 78 -3.19 -10.77 -10.33
N GLU A 79 -3.12 -11.51 -11.44
CA GLU A 79 -4.28 -11.79 -12.29
C GLU A 79 -5.37 -12.55 -11.52
N ALA A 80 -5.00 -13.54 -10.70
CA ALA A 80 -5.94 -14.27 -9.86
C ALA A 80 -6.63 -13.38 -8.82
N ASN A 81 -5.90 -12.44 -8.20
CA ASN A 81 -6.47 -11.49 -7.25
C ASN A 81 -7.45 -10.52 -7.94
N ILE A 82 -7.13 -10.03 -9.14
CA ILE A 82 -8.03 -9.18 -9.93
C ILE A 82 -9.29 -9.97 -10.32
N ALA A 83 -9.15 -11.21 -10.77
CA ALA A 83 -10.27 -12.06 -11.12
C ALA A 83 -11.19 -12.34 -9.90
N ALA A 84 -10.60 -12.57 -8.72
CA ALA A 84 -11.36 -12.74 -7.48
C ALA A 84 -12.14 -11.47 -7.10
N ALA A 85 -11.52 -10.29 -7.20
CA ALA A 85 -12.18 -9.02 -6.94
C ALA A 85 -13.34 -8.73 -7.92
N LEU A 86 -13.17 -9.07 -9.20
CA LEU A 86 -14.25 -8.95 -10.19
C LEU A 86 -15.40 -9.92 -9.90
N ALA A 87 -15.11 -11.16 -9.50
CA ALA A 87 -16.14 -12.13 -9.14
C ALA A 87 -16.94 -11.69 -7.90
N GLU A 88 -16.29 -11.05 -6.93
CA GLU A 88 -16.96 -10.47 -5.76
C GLU A 88 -17.87 -9.30 -6.16
N TYR A 89 -17.38 -8.40 -7.00
CA TYR A 89 -18.17 -7.28 -7.55
C TYR A 89 -19.40 -7.76 -8.32
N GLU A 90 -19.28 -8.81 -9.15
CA GLU A 90 -20.43 -9.40 -9.85
C GLU A 90 -21.44 -10.04 -8.90
N ARG A 91 -20.98 -10.71 -7.83
CA ARG A 91 -21.89 -11.23 -6.79
C ARG A 91 -22.67 -10.11 -6.10
N GLU A 92 -22.02 -8.98 -5.83
CA GLU A 92 -22.70 -7.83 -5.22
C GLU A 92 -23.73 -7.19 -6.16
N ARG A 93 -23.40 -7.09 -7.45
CA ARG A 93 -24.30 -6.56 -8.48
C ARG A 93 -25.56 -7.40 -8.67
N VAL A 94 -25.45 -8.72 -8.49
CA VAL A 94 -26.56 -9.67 -8.68
C VAL A 94 -27.36 -9.87 -7.39
N LYS A 95 -27.02 -9.25 -6.25
CA LYS A 95 -27.92 -9.23 -5.07
C LYS A 95 -29.25 -8.62 -5.52
N PRO A 96 -30.32 -9.43 -5.72
CA PRO A 96 -31.57 -8.89 -6.21
C PRO A 96 -32.02 -7.91 -5.13
N ALA A 97 -32.20 -6.65 -5.52
CA ALA A 97 -32.82 -5.67 -4.66
C ALA A 97 -34.15 -6.28 -4.24
N THR A 98 -34.22 -6.78 -3.00
CA THR A 98 -35.46 -7.16 -2.35
C THR A 98 -36.18 -5.85 -2.10
N LEU A 99 -36.78 -5.35 -3.18
CA LEU A 99 -37.59 -4.16 -3.28
C LEU A 99 -38.78 -4.34 -2.34
N GLY A 100 -38.58 -3.97 -1.09
CA GLY A 100 -39.67 -3.48 -0.25
C GLY A 100 -40.32 -2.34 -1.02
N LYS A 101 -41.55 -2.58 -1.47
CA LYS A 101 -42.38 -1.61 -2.22
C LYS A 101 -42.29 -0.23 -1.56
N PRO A 102 -41.77 0.80 -2.23
CA PRO A 102 -41.79 2.14 -1.68
C PRO A 102 -43.25 2.59 -1.61
N LYS A 103 -43.79 2.67 -0.40
CA LYS A 103 -45.08 3.32 -0.16
C LYS A 103 -44.88 4.82 -0.42
N ASN A 104 -45.49 5.30 -1.50
CA ASN A 104 -45.97 6.67 -1.67
C ASN A 104 -44.89 7.79 -1.61
N ILE A 105 -44.24 8.05 -2.75
CA ILE A 105 -43.26 9.14 -2.97
C ILE A 105 -43.90 10.37 -3.66
N SER A 106 -45.23 10.40 -3.87
CA SER A 106 -45.86 11.47 -4.64
C SER A 106 -46.02 12.83 -3.92
N GLN A 107 -45.37 13.06 -2.77
CA GLN A 107 -45.49 14.33 -2.03
C GLN A 107 -44.18 14.98 -1.56
N LEU A 108 -43.00 14.45 -1.87
CA LEU A 108 -41.75 15.16 -1.58
C LEU A 108 -41.33 16.04 -2.76
N SER A 109 -42.08 17.12 -3.00
CA SER A 109 -41.60 18.27 -3.76
C SER A 109 -40.57 19.01 -2.90
N PHE A 110 -39.37 18.45 -2.84
CA PHE A 110 -38.22 19.06 -2.20
C PHE A 110 -37.84 20.29 -3.03
N LYS A 111 -38.28 21.46 -2.59
CA LYS A 111 -37.83 22.75 -3.09
C LYS A 111 -36.32 22.82 -2.84
N TYR A 112 -35.53 22.52 -3.86
CA TYR A 112 -34.13 22.90 -3.88
C TYR A 112 -34.09 24.40 -4.08
N ASP A 113 -34.11 25.14 -2.98
CA ASP A 113 -33.62 26.50 -2.97
C ASP A 113 -32.13 26.48 -3.40
N ASP A 114 -31.80 27.45 -4.25
CA ASP A 114 -30.52 27.69 -4.93
C ASP A 114 -29.31 27.75 -3.99
N THR A 115 -28.92 26.61 -3.45
CA THR A 115 -27.59 26.42 -2.87
C THR A 115 -26.62 26.27 -4.02
N ILE A 116 -26.16 27.42 -4.50
CA ILE A 116 -24.98 27.63 -5.34
C ILE A 116 -24.02 26.48 -5.13
N SER A 117 -23.91 25.64 -6.16
CA SER A 117 -23.06 24.47 -6.22
C SER A 117 -21.74 24.73 -5.51
N THR A 118 -21.42 23.91 -4.51
CA THR A 118 -20.13 23.96 -3.80
C THR A 118 -18.95 23.91 -4.79
N SER A 119 -19.15 23.33 -5.98
CA SER A 119 -18.23 23.38 -7.11
C SER A 119 -17.91 24.81 -7.59
N THR A 120 -18.91 25.69 -7.66
CA THR A 120 -18.73 27.09 -8.07
C THR A 120 -17.96 27.88 -7.01
N ARG A 121 -18.24 27.64 -5.73
CA ARG A 121 -17.56 28.32 -4.61
C ARG A 121 -16.07 27.95 -4.53
N TRP A 122 -15.71 26.70 -4.81
CA TRP A 122 -14.32 26.28 -4.90
C TRP A 122 -13.60 26.82 -6.14
N SER A 123 -14.30 26.87 -7.28
CA SER A 123 -13.77 27.46 -8.52
C SER A 123 -13.48 28.96 -8.37
N GLN A 124 -14.29 29.68 -7.59
CA GLN A 124 -14.06 31.09 -7.28
C GLN A 124 -12.89 31.29 -6.31
N TYR A 125 -12.76 30.44 -5.29
CA TYR A 125 -11.65 30.51 -4.32
C TYR A 125 -10.29 30.23 -4.99
N LEU A 126 -10.22 29.32 -5.96
CA LEU A 126 -8.98 29.06 -6.71
C LEU A 126 -8.61 30.21 -7.66
N ARG A 127 -9.59 30.95 -8.21
CA ARG A 127 -9.34 32.14 -9.04
C ARG A 127 -9.01 33.39 -8.20
N SER A 128 -9.50 33.47 -6.96
CA SER A 128 -9.30 34.61 -6.07
C SER A 128 -8.12 34.46 -5.12
N LYS A 129 -7.40 33.32 -5.13
CA LYS A 129 -6.08 33.29 -4.50
C LYS A 129 -5.26 34.41 -5.14
N PRO A 130 -4.86 35.45 -4.39
CA PRO A 130 -3.98 36.47 -4.92
C PRO A 130 -2.78 35.70 -5.46
N LYS A 131 -2.49 35.84 -6.75
CA LYS A 131 -1.25 35.32 -7.33
C LYS A 131 -0.18 35.78 -6.36
N ALA A 132 0.37 34.85 -5.57
CA ALA A 132 1.36 35.17 -4.56
C ALA A 132 2.34 36.07 -5.29
N ALA A 133 2.37 37.35 -4.88
CA ALA A 133 3.08 38.38 -5.61
C ALA A 133 4.44 37.76 -5.87
N LYS A 134 4.74 37.44 -7.14
CA LYS A 134 5.92 36.67 -7.53
C LYS A 134 7.02 37.32 -6.73
N SER A 135 7.53 36.62 -5.70
CA SER A 135 8.60 37.13 -4.85
C SER A 135 9.58 37.68 -5.86
N PRO A 136 9.80 39.01 -5.90
CA PRO A 136 10.48 39.64 -7.01
C PRO A 136 11.74 38.85 -7.14
N HIS A 137 11.82 38.11 -8.25
CA HIS A 137 12.91 37.20 -8.52
C HIS A 137 14.12 38.06 -8.26
N ARG A 138 14.80 37.82 -7.13
CA ARG A 138 16.09 38.43 -6.88
C ARG A 138 16.87 37.83 -8.03
N HIS A 139 16.92 38.55 -9.14
CA HIS A 139 18.16 38.83 -9.81
C HIS A 139 19.06 39.33 -8.68
N GLY A 140 19.57 38.39 -7.88
CA GLY A 140 20.83 38.52 -7.23
C GLY A 140 21.69 38.84 -8.41
N VAL A 141 21.93 40.14 -8.57
CA VAL A 141 22.95 40.70 -9.42
C VAL A 141 24.13 39.86 -9.05
N GLY A 142 24.38 38.89 -9.92
CA GLY A 142 25.52 38.03 -9.78
C GLY A 142 26.65 39.02 -9.84
N THR A 143 27.19 39.36 -8.68
CA THR A 143 28.63 39.37 -8.51
C THR A 143 29.06 38.00 -8.99
N ARG A 144 29.19 37.92 -10.32
CA ARG A 144 29.90 36.91 -11.07
C ARG A 144 31.32 37.16 -10.61
N ALA A 145 31.58 36.78 -9.36
CA ALA A 145 32.91 36.65 -8.84
C ALA A 145 33.47 35.58 -9.74
N VAL A 146 34.20 36.06 -10.75
CA VAL A 146 35.05 35.29 -11.63
C VAL A 146 36.20 34.79 -10.76
N HIS A 147 35.89 34.11 -9.67
CA HIS A 147 36.69 32.99 -9.24
C HIS A 147 36.53 31.97 -10.36
N ALA A 148 37.27 32.21 -11.45
CA ALA A 148 37.97 31.14 -12.12
C ALA A 148 38.69 30.41 -11.00
N ARG A 149 37.98 29.46 -10.36
CA ARG A 149 38.63 28.40 -9.62
C ARG A 149 39.55 27.84 -10.67
N VAL A 150 40.82 28.21 -10.55
CA VAL A 150 41.93 27.46 -11.11
C VAL A 150 41.53 26.03 -10.81
N ARG A 151 41.07 25.32 -11.84
CA ARG A 151 40.79 23.89 -11.75
C ARG A 151 42.18 23.31 -11.60
N GLY A 152 42.74 23.42 -10.39
CA GLY A 152 44.00 22.82 -10.02
C GLY A 152 43.88 21.40 -10.48
N SER A 153 44.76 21.04 -11.41
CA SER A 153 44.72 19.90 -12.31
C SER A 153 44.17 18.68 -11.59
N ARG A 154 42.84 18.53 -11.55
CA ARG A 154 42.21 17.34 -10.98
C ARG A 154 42.48 16.29 -12.01
N LEU A 155 43.52 15.50 -11.73
CA LEU A 155 43.80 14.29 -12.46
C LEU A 155 42.47 13.53 -12.60
N PRO A 156 42.15 13.02 -13.79
CA PRO A 156 40.93 12.26 -13.99
C PRO A 156 40.87 11.14 -12.95
N PRO A 157 39.71 10.92 -12.30
CA PRO A 157 39.58 9.91 -11.25
C PRO A 157 40.00 8.54 -11.79
N HIS A 158 40.68 7.76 -10.96
CA HIS A 158 41.21 6.47 -11.39
C HIS A 158 40.05 5.52 -11.74
N PRO A 159 40.15 4.66 -12.78
CA PRO A 159 39.05 3.78 -13.19
C PRO A 159 38.44 2.94 -12.06
N ASN A 160 39.23 2.57 -11.06
CA ASN A 160 38.76 1.85 -9.87
C ASN A 160 37.83 2.70 -8.99
N GLU A 161 38.15 3.97 -8.78
CA GLU A 161 37.32 4.91 -8.00
C GLU A 161 35.97 5.17 -8.70
N ILE A 162 35.95 5.18 -10.03
CA ILE A 162 34.72 5.32 -10.82
C ILE A 162 33.81 4.10 -10.60
N ASN A 163 34.37 2.89 -10.58
CA ASN A 163 33.59 1.66 -10.40
C ASN A 163 33.05 1.52 -8.97
N GLU A 164 33.86 1.85 -7.95
CA GLU A 164 33.42 1.88 -6.56
C GLU A 164 32.32 2.92 -6.32
N GLY A 165 32.48 4.11 -6.92
CA GLY A 165 31.46 5.16 -6.86
C GLY A 165 30.13 4.75 -7.50
N LYS A 166 30.15 3.98 -8.60
CA LYS A 166 28.92 3.45 -9.22
C LYS A 166 28.24 2.42 -8.33
N ARG A 167 29.00 1.47 -7.76
CA ARG A 167 28.47 0.46 -6.83
C ARG A 167 27.85 1.08 -5.57
N ALA A 168 28.49 2.09 -4.98
CA ALA A 168 27.95 2.80 -3.83
C ALA A 168 26.64 3.53 -4.17
N LYS A 169 26.55 4.16 -5.35
CA LYS A 169 25.32 4.83 -5.83
C LYS A 169 24.19 3.84 -6.08
N GLU A 170 24.47 2.68 -6.67
CA GLU A 170 23.48 1.63 -6.91
C GLU A 170 22.97 1.03 -5.60
N ALA A 171 23.86 0.75 -4.65
CA ALA A 171 23.48 0.30 -3.31
C ALA A 171 22.62 1.32 -2.57
N GLY A 172 22.92 2.62 -2.68
CA GLY A 172 22.10 3.69 -2.11
C GLY A 172 20.70 3.78 -2.72
N LYS A 173 20.59 3.64 -4.05
CA LYS A 173 19.30 3.62 -4.76
C LYS A 173 18.43 2.44 -4.33
N GLU A 174 19.03 1.25 -4.20
CA GLU A 174 18.29 0.06 -3.77
C GLU A 174 17.76 0.21 -2.35
N LYS A 175 18.58 0.71 -1.41
CA LYS A 175 18.13 1.01 -0.04
C LYS A 175 16.94 1.98 -0.03
N LYS A 176 17.03 3.08 -0.80
CA LYS A 176 15.95 4.07 -0.90
C LYS A 176 14.68 3.47 -1.52
N ARG A 177 14.80 2.53 -2.48
CA ARG A 177 13.65 1.83 -3.07
C ARG A 177 12.97 0.94 -2.04
N VAL A 178 13.74 0.11 -1.33
CA VAL A 178 13.22 -0.80 -0.30
C VAL A 178 12.53 -0.01 0.82
N GLU A 179 13.11 1.09 1.28
CA GLU A 179 12.50 1.91 2.33
C GLU A 179 11.18 2.57 1.87
N ARG A 180 11.12 3.03 0.61
CA ARG A 180 9.87 3.54 0.02
C ARG A 180 8.78 2.47 -0.06
N GLU A 181 9.14 1.25 -0.45
CA GLU A 181 8.19 0.12 -0.50
C GLU A 181 7.69 -0.22 0.91
N ARG A 182 8.59 -0.32 1.88
CA ARG A 182 8.25 -0.54 3.29
C ARG A 182 7.32 0.55 3.84
N ARG A 183 7.59 1.83 3.55
CA ARG A 183 6.74 2.95 3.98
C ARG A 183 5.35 2.90 3.35
N LYS A 184 5.24 2.44 2.09
CA LYS A 184 3.95 2.23 1.43
C LYS A 184 3.16 1.10 2.08
N GLU A 185 3.81 -0.01 2.41
CA GLU A 185 3.20 -1.15 3.10
C GLU A 185 2.68 -0.74 4.48
N LEU A 186 3.48 -0.04 5.28
CA LEU A 186 3.07 0.48 6.59
C LEU A 186 1.88 1.46 6.50
N ARG A 187 1.85 2.30 5.46
CA ARG A 187 0.69 3.19 5.20
C ARG A 187 -0.57 2.41 4.88
N ALA A 188 -0.46 1.35 4.09
CA ALA A 188 -1.59 0.51 3.72
C ALA A 188 -2.17 -0.24 4.93
N GLU A 189 -1.30 -0.79 5.78
CA GLU A 189 -1.69 -1.48 7.02
C GLU A 189 -2.45 -0.55 7.97
N ILE A 190 -1.94 0.68 8.19
CA ILE A 190 -2.64 1.67 9.02
C ILE A 190 -3.99 2.09 8.44
N GLU A 191 -4.12 2.20 7.12
CA GLU A 191 -5.41 2.52 6.50
C GLU A 191 -6.40 1.38 6.67
N GLN A 192 -5.94 0.12 6.58
CA GLN A 192 -6.76 -1.06 6.82
C GLN A 192 -7.26 -1.11 8.28
N GLU A 193 -6.36 -0.94 9.26
CA GLU A 193 -6.74 -0.85 10.68
C GLU A 193 -7.73 0.30 10.95
N TRP A 194 -7.53 1.43 10.28
CA TRP A 194 -8.42 2.58 10.41
C TRP A 194 -9.81 2.34 9.81
N ALA A 195 -9.88 1.65 8.68
CA ALA A 195 -11.14 1.23 8.09
C ALA A 195 -11.91 0.27 9.01
N GLU A 196 -11.21 -0.68 9.63
CA GLU A 196 -11.81 -1.59 10.60
C GLU A 196 -12.33 -0.85 11.84
N MET A 197 -11.56 0.09 12.40
CA MET A 197 -12.01 0.92 13.52
C MET A 197 -13.26 1.75 13.17
N LYS A 198 -13.34 2.30 11.95
CA LYS A 198 -14.54 3.00 11.49
C LYS A 198 -15.73 2.06 11.39
N HIS A 199 -15.54 0.86 10.85
CA HIS A 199 -16.61 -0.14 10.75
C HIS A 199 -17.16 -0.51 12.14
N GLN A 200 -16.28 -0.80 13.10
CA GLN A 200 -16.66 -1.10 14.48
C GLN A 200 -17.37 0.09 15.15
N HIS A 201 -16.89 1.32 14.92
CA HIS A 201 -17.53 2.54 15.45
C HIS A 201 -18.92 2.75 14.88
N ASN A 202 -19.12 2.54 13.58
CA ASN A 202 -20.44 2.66 12.94
C ASN A 202 -21.43 1.66 13.54
N ALA A 203 -21.02 0.39 13.69
CA ALA A 203 -21.86 -0.63 14.35
C ALA A 203 -22.18 -0.25 15.81
N ALA A 204 -21.22 0.29 16.55
CA ALA A 204 -21.45 0.78 17.91
C ALA A 204 -22.40 1.98 17.96
N VAL A 205 -22.32 2.89 16.98
CA VAL A 205 -23.23 4.03 16.85
C VAL A 205 -24.64 3.55 16.52
N GLU A 206 -24.80 2.59 15.60
CA GLU A 206 -26.11 2.02 15.25
C GLU A 206 -26.76 1.37 16.47
N ASN A 207 -26.03 0.53 17.20
CA ASN A 207 -26.50 -0.07 18.44
C ASN A 207 -26.89 1.01 19.47
N TRP A 208 -26.03 1.99 19.69
CA TRP A 208 -26.30 3.12 20.59
C TRP A 208 -27.56 3.90 20.19
N THR A 209 -27.77 4.16 18.90
CA THR A 209 -28.97 4.85 18.42
C THR A 209 -30.23 4.03 18.67
N SER A 210 -30.17 2.70 18.45
CA SER A 210 -31.30 1.81 18.69
C SER A 210 -31.68 1.76 20.18
N GLU A 211 -30.69 1.72 21.09
CA GLU A 211 -30.91 1.72 22.54
C GLU A 211 -31.45 3.07 23.01
N CYS A 212 -30.89 4.18 22.52
CA CYS A 212 -31.38 5.52 22.84
C CYS A 212 -32.82 5.73 22.37
N SER A 213 -33.22 5.18 21.22
CA SER A 213 -34.61 5.22 20.75
C SER A 213 -35.55 4.52 21.73
N LYS A 214 -35.21 3.30 22.15
CA LYS A 214 -35.99 2.54 23.14
C LYS A 214 -36.10 3.29 24.48
N LEU A 215 -35.02 3.89 24.97
CA LEU A 215 -35.04 4.68 26.20
C LEU A 215 -35.89 5.94 26.08
N GLN A 216 -35.89 6.60 24.91
CA GLN A 216 -36.77 7.75 24.66
C GLN A 216 -38.24 7.35 24.65
N GLU A 217 -38.59 6.20 24.08
CA GLU A 217 -39.96 5.65 24.11
C GLU A 217 -40.42 5.39 25.56
N THR A 218 -39.51 5.04 26.47
CA THR A 218 -39.81 4.91 27.91
C THR A 218 -39.93 6.24 28.67
N GLY A 219 -39.74 7.38 28.00
CA GLY A 219 -39.86 8.71 28.60
C GLY A 219 -38.61 9.24 29.29
N LEU A 220 -37.43 8.62 29.10
CA LEU A 220 -36.18 9.20 29.59
C LEU A 220 -35.89 10.55 28.93
N ARG A 221 -35.38 11.50 29.72
CA ARG A 221 -34.95 12.81 29.21
C ARG A 221 -33.64 12.65 28.46
N LYS A 222 -33.43 13.46 27.41
CA LYS A 222 -32.23 13.41 26.56
C LYS A 222 -30.90 13.56 27.30
N LYS A 223 -30.89 14.29 28.42
CA LYS A 223 -29.72 14.50 29.27
C LYS A 223 -29.28 13.26 30.04
N ASP A 224 -30.19 12.30 30.22
CA ASP A 224 -29.98 11.07 30.98
C ASP A 224 -29.67 9.89 30.05
N LEU A 225 -29.58 10.11 28.73
CA LEU A 225 -29.18 9.10 27.75
C LEU A 225 -27.67 8.84 27.82
N PRO A 226 -27.23 7.60 27.53
CA PRO A 226 -25.81 7.30 27.45
C PRO A 226 -25.12 8.18 26.39
N PRO A 227 -23.86 8.61 26.61
CA PRO A 227 -23.15 9.43 25.64
C PRO A 227 -22.85 8.65 24.36
N LYS A 228 -22.89 9.34 23.21
CA LYS A 228 -22.56 8.74 21.91
C LYS A 228 -21.12 8.23 21.89
N PRO A 229 -20.85 7.01 21.38
CA PRO A 229 -19.49 6.49 21.27
C PRO A 229 -18.62 7.40 20.38
N LYS A 230 -17.39 7.64 20.84
CA LYS A 230 -16.39 8.46 20.14
C LYS A 230 -15.48 7.56 19.31
N LEU A 231 -15.20 7.98 18.08
CA LEU A 231 -14.21 7.31 17.24
C LEU A 231 -12.80 7.59 17.80
N GLY A 232 -11.96 6.56 17.87
CA GLY A 232 -10.55 6.70 18.22
C GLY A 232 -9.80 7.59 17.24
N LYS A 233 -8.59 8.03 17.60
CA LYS A 233 -7.71 8.74 16.66
C LYS A 233 -7.10 7.73 15.68
N LYS A 234 -6.91 8.13 14.43
CA LYS A 234 -6.20 7.31 13.44
C LYS A 234 -4.79 6.94 13.97
N PRO A 235 -4.32 5.69 13.80
CA PRO A 235 -2.98 5.30 14.21
C PRO A 235 -1.96 6.17 13.47
N LYS A 236 -0.96 6.65 14.20
CA LYS A 236 0.13 7.43 13.59
C LYS A 236 1.19 6.45 13.08
N LEU A 237 1.72 6.72 11.90
CA LEU A 237 2.92 6.03 11.44
C LEU A 237 4.04 6.25 12.47
N PRO A 238 4.88 5.23 12.74
CA PRO A 238 6.13 5.48 13.43
C PRO A 238 6.86 6.57 12.64
N VAL A 239 7.19 7.67 13.31
CA VAL A 239 8.03 8.72 12.74
C VAL A 239 9.40 8.08 12.55
N VAL A 240 9.64 7.57 11.35
CA VAL A 240 11.01 7.34 10.91
C VAL A 240 11.53 8.76 10.70
N GLU A 241 12.44 9.19 11.56
CA GLU A 241 13.14 10.48 11.49
C GLU A 241 14.07 10.47 10.27
N ASP A 242 13.48 10.35 9.08
CA ASP A 242 14.20 10.53 7.83
C ASP A 242 14.01 11.99 7.42
N GLU A 243 15.02 12.78 7.78
CA GLU A 243 15.33 14.06 7.17
C GLU A 243 15.26 13.93 5.63
N ASP A 244 14.72 14.96 4.98
CA ASP A 244 14.53 15.12 3.53
C ASP A 244 13.18 14.59 2.96
N GLU A 245 12.12 15.31 3.33
CA GLU A 245 10.93 15.57 2.50
C GLU A 245 11.35 16.20 1.16
N ASP A 246 11.88 15.38 0.25
CA ASP A 246 11.97 15.71 -1.19
C ASP A 246 10.68 15.19 -1.84
N GLU A 247 9.59 15.90 -1.54
CA GLU A 247 8.23 15.69 -2.04
C GLU A 247 8.00 16.58 -3.27
N GLU A 248 8.82 16.41 -4.33
CA GLU A 248 8.53 16.95 -5.66
C GLU A 248 8.67 15.86 -6.73
N ASP A 249 7.52 15.34 -7.17
CA ASP A 249 7.16 15.09 -8.57
C ASP A 249 6.03 14.04 -8.61
N GLU A 250 4.79 14.48 -8.35
CA GLU A 250 3.66 13.94 -9.10
C GLU A 250 3.66 14.66 -10.46
N PRO A 251 4.11 14.01 -11.56
CA PRO A 251 3.92 14.58 -12.88
C PRO A 251 2.41 14.62 -13.12
N ASN A 252 1.84 15.81 -12.99
CA ASN A 252 0.50 16.11 -13.43
C ASN A 252 0.48 15.95 -14.95
N GLU A 253 0.17 14.74 -15.41
CA GLU A 253 -0.11 14.37 -16.80
C GLU A 253 -1.44 15.03 -17.21
N LYS A 254 -1.44 16.37 -17.26
CA LYS A 254 -2.44 17.13 -17.99
C LYS A 254 -2.15 16.91 -19.47
N GLY A 255 -2.85 15.95 -20.06
CA GLY A 255 -3.09 15.93 -21.49
C GLY A 255 -3.77 17.23 -21.90
N ASP A 256 -3.06 18.04 -22.67
CA ASP A 256 -3.65 19.05 -23.55
C ASP A 256 -4.55 18.33 -24.57
N VAL A 257 -5.83 18.70 -24.59
CA VAL A 257 -6.81 18.40 -25.65
C VAL A 257 -7.32 19.73 -26.17
#